data_AF-A0A1I1VQ15-F1
#
_entry.id   AF-A0A1I1VQ15-F1
#
_cell.length_a   1.000
_cell.length_b   1.000
_cell.length_c   1.000
_cell.angle_alpha   90.00
_cell.angle_beta   90.00
_cell.angle_gamma   90.00
#
_symmetry.space_group_name_H-M   'P 1'
#
loop_
_entity.id
_entity.type
_entity.pdbx_description
1 polymer ?
#
loop_
_entity_poly.entity_id
_entity_poly.type
_entity_poly.pdbx_seq_one_letter_code
_entity_poly.pdbx_strand_id
1 'polypeptide(L)'
;MQANQPPVPEQTDETEQLHRIVDRMLETFGKTSPRVPRGLLDSHGPLDLSKPNQHDNKAEFLREKTIVETSLQHVEGLLDTLVFDVEDEQETALQERIYPVMGAKLRSAVASTPSEGVLGMLRGNLAEYGQFYATLWVFMDLSTALRLRMKELEDQEARFWSLPHRAPDYHARAVALRLAKLYARETGQRPTYGTSGETGDPSTTFSRALRDVFKMAGIKSGVRTYAEWAIEQLDESDLQAPQNALGSILGIAGAGASSVSSRNLMAETIRRRRGER
;
A
#
# COMPACT_ATOMS: atom_id res chain seq x y z
N MET A 1 5.60 40.24 -15.07
CA MET A 1 4.92 38.92 -15.02
C MET A 1 5.88 37.95 -14.35
N GLN A 2 5.76 37.77 -13.02
CA GLN A 2 6.56 36.80 -12.27
C GLN A 2 5.84 35.45 -12.35
N ALA A 3 6.55 34.42 -12.81
CA ALA A 3 6.03 33.06 -12.88
C ALA A 3 5.74 32.58 -11.45
N ASN A 4 4.47 32.26 -11.21
CA ASN A 4 3.98 31.65 -9.98
C ASN A 4 4.59 30.23 -9.92
N GLN A 5 5.69 30.06 -9.19
CA GLN A 5 6.21 28.72 -8.92
C GLN A 5 5.15 27.99 -8.07
N PRO A 6 4.75 26.77 -8.44
CA PRO A 6 3.83 25.99 -7.63
C PRO A 6 4.45 25.78 -6.24
N PRO A 7 3.64 25.81 -5.16
CA PRO A 7 4.15 25.55 -3.82
C PRO A 7 4.81 24.17 -3.81
N VAL A 8 6.07 24.13 -3.38
CA VAL A 8 6.76 22.86 -3.11
C VAL A 8 5.92 22.14 -2.06
N PRO A 9 5.49 20.88 -2.31
CA PRO A 9 4.72 20.15 -1.33
C PRO A 9 5.54 20.07 -0.03
N GLU A 10 4.98 20.58 1.07
CA GLU A 10 5.56 20.44 2.40
C GLU A 10 5.85 18.95 2.63
N GLN A 11 7.13 18.58 2.62
CA GLN A 11 7.54 17.26 3.08
C GLN A 11 7.12 17.19 4.54
N THR A 12 6.29 16.21 4.88
CA THR A 12 5.87 16.00 6.27
C THR A 12 7.10 15.83 7.15
N ASP A 13 7.11 16.44 8.34
CA ASP A 13 8.21 16.39 9.32
C ASP A 13 8.72 14.94 9.53
N GLU A 14 7.82 13.97 9.53
CA GLU A 14 8.13 12.54 9.60
C GLU A 14 9.02 12.02 8.46
N THR A 15 8.78 12.48 7.23
CA THR A 15 9.56 12.08 6.05
C THR A 15 11.00 12.60 6.16
N GLU A 16 11.18 13.84 6.60
CA GLU A 16 12.50 14.42 6.80
C GLU A 16 13.25 13.73 7.96
N GLN A 17 12.55 13.42 9.05
CA GLN A 17 13.10 12.65 10.16
C GLN A 17 13.58 11.27 9.71
N LEU A 18 12.80 10.58 8.88
CA LEU A 18 13.17 9.30 8.30
C LEU A 18 14.42 9.40 7.41
N HIS A 19 14.52 10.44 6.58
CA HIS A 19 15.75 10.73 5.82
C HIS A 19 16.95 10.94 6.73
N ARG A 20 16.83 11.71 7.83
CA ARG A 20 17.92 11.94 8.79
C ARG A 20 18.39 10.63 9.45
N ILE A 21 17.48 9.72 9.78
CA ILE A 21 17.83 8.41 10.36
C ILE A 21 18.63 7.58 9.35
N VAL A 22 18.15 7.52 8.10
CA VAL A 22 18.82 6.76 7.03
C VAL A 22 20.17 7.39 6.65
N ASP A 23 20.26 8.73 6.58
CA ASP A 23 21.51 9.45 6.31
C ASP A 23 22.57 9.11 7.37
N ARG A 24 22.21 9.15 8.66
CA ARG A 24 23.12 8.77 9.76
C ARG A 24 23.55 7.30 9.68
N MET A 25 22.68 6.41 9.23
CA MET A 25 23.00 5.00 9.04
C MET A 25 24.05 4.79 7.93
N LEU A 26 23.98 5.62 6.88
CA LEU A 26 24.81 5.51 5.67
C LEU A 26 26.07 6.38 5.70
N GLU A 27 26.16 7.32 6.64
CA GLU A 27 27.25 8.29 6.79
C GLU A 27 28.63 7.61 6.88
N THR A 28 28.72 6.47 7.57
CA THR A 28 29.97 5.69 7.70
C THR A 28 30.52 5.17 6.37
N PHE A 29 29.68 5.13 5.33
CA PHE A 29 30.04 4.71 3.98
C PHE A 29 30.16 5.90 3.00
N GLY A 30 30.03 7.14 3.49
CA GLY A 30 30.01 8.35 2.65
C GLY A 30 28.81 8.41 1.72
N LYS A 31 27.69 7.78 2.09
CA LYS A 31 26.45 7.71 1.29
C LYS A 31 25.34 8.54 1.96
N THR A 32 24.38 8.97 1.15
CA THR A 32 23.17 9.66 1.62
C THR A 32 21.94 8.92 1.11
N SER A 33 20.83 9.08 1.82
CA SER A 33 19.55 8.49 1.45
C SER A 33 19.09 9.03 0.08
N PRO A 34 18.49 8.18 -0.75
CA PRO A 34 17.98 8.59 -2.05
C PRO A 34 16.81 9.57 -1.85
N ARG A 35 16.96 10.82 -2.31
CA ARG A 35 15.93 11.88 -2.24
C ARG A 35 15.08 11.99 -3.51
N VAL A 36 15.42 11.22 -4.54
CA VAL A 36 14.69 11.21 -5.81
C VAL A 36 13.63 10.12 -5.76
N PRO A 37 12.35 10.42 -6.06
CA PRO A 37 11.30 9.39 -6.10
C PRO A 37 11.66 8.33 -7.13
N ARG A 38 11.58 7.06 -6.74
CA ARG A 38 11.93 5.90 -7.57
C ARG A 38 10.82 5.48 -8.55
N GLY A 39 9.70 6.20 -8.57
CA GLY A 39 8.61 6.03 -9.53
C GLY A 39 7.47 7.02 -9.31
N LEU A 40 6.50 7.02 -10.24
CA LEU A 40 5.27 7.85 -10.20
C LEU A 40 4.31 7.50 -9.05
N LEU A 41 4.51 6.35 -8.39
CA LEU A 41 3.67 5.84 -7.30
C LEU A 41 4.46 5.61 -6.00
N ASP A 42 5.73 6.01 -5.96
CA ASP A 42 6.59 5.72 -4.79
C ASP A 42 6.40 6.79 -3.70
N SER A 43 6.25 6.31 -2.46
CA SER A 43 6.12 7.18 -1.27
C SER A 43 7.30 8.15 -1.18
N HIS A 44 7.06 9.40 -0.79
CA HIS A 44 8.06 10.48 -0.76
C HIS A 44 9.22 10.31 0.26
N GLY A 45 9.38 9.14 0.88
CA GLY A 45 10.45 8.83 1.84
C GLY A 45 11.40 7.72 1.39
N PRO A 46 12.53 7.54 2.09
CA PRO A 46 13.55 6.55 1.71
C PRO A 46 13.07 5.10 1.92
N LEU A 47 12.06 4.87 2.76
CA LEU A 47 11.32 3.61 2.87
C LEU A 47 9.85 3.87 3.20
N ASP A 48 8.98 2.99 2.69
CA ASP A 48 7.56 2.98 3.04
C ASP A 48 7.36 2.40 4.45
N LEU A 49 6.74 3.18 5.34
CA LEU A 49 6.39 2.79 6.71
C LEU A 49 4.92 2.41 6.87
N SER A 50 4.11 2.51 5.82
CA SER A 50 2.68 2.21 5.89
C SER A 50 2.46 0.80 6.42
N LYS A 51 1.49 0.66 7.32
CA LYS A 51 1.10 -0.65 7.83
C LYS A 51 0.45 -1.43 6.67
N PRO A 52 0.98 -2.60 6.27
CA PRO A 52 0.39 -3.40 5.20
C PRO A 52 -0.97 -4.01 5.59
N ASN A 53 -1.28 -4.03 6.89
CA ASN A 53 -2.58 -4.36 7.45
C ASN A 53 -2.99 -3.27 8.46
N GLN A 54 -4.23 -2.80 8.39
CA GLN A 54 -4.74 -1.76 9.29
C GLN A 54 -5.07 -2.30 10.69
N HIS A 55 -5.25 -3.61 10.84
CA HIS A 55 -5.68 -4.25 12.08
C HIS A 55 -4.50 -4.65 12.95
N ASP A 56 -4.58 -4.38 14.26
CA ASP A 56 -3.51 -4.72 15.19
C ASP A 56 -3.61 -6.19 15.66
N ASN A 57 -4.79 -6.81 15.56
CA ASN A 57 -4.99 -8.21 15.94
C ASN A 57 -6.07 -8.93 15.10
N LYS A 58 -6.06 -10.27 15.16
CA LYS A 58 -6.98 -11.12 14.39
C LYS A 58 -8.45 -10.92 14.80
N ALA A 59 -8.72 -10.65 16.08
CA ALA A 59 -10.09 -10.47 16.55
C ALA A 59 -10.71 -9.18 15.99
N GLU A 60 -9.94 -8.10 15.92
CA GLU A 60 -10.32 -6.85 15.29
C GLU A 60 -10.59 -7.05 13.79
N PHE A 61 -9.68 -7.73 13.08
CA PHE A 61 -9.86 -8.08 11.67
C PHE A 61 -11.13 -8.91 11.43
N LEU A 62 -11.34 -9.98 12.20
CA LEU A 62 -12.53 -10.81 12.07
C LEU A 62 -13.80 -10.02 12.37
N ARG A 63 -13.77 -9.12 13.35
CA ARG A 63 -14.90 -8.25 13.67
C ARG A 63 -15.23 -7.31 12.52
N GLU A 64 -14.23 -6.64 11.92
CA GLU A 64 -14.45 -5.79 10.74
C GLU A 64 -15.03 -6.61 9.58
N LYS A 65 -14.43 -7.77 9.29
CA LYS A 65 -14.90 -8.67 8.23
C LYS A 65 -16.37 -9.05 8.43
N THR A 66 -16.77 -9.48 9.63
CA THR A 66 -18.17 -9.79 9.93
C THR A 66 -19.09 -8.58 9.77
N ILE A 67 -18.65 -7.38 10.18
CA ILE A 67 -19.45 -6.16 10.01
C ILE A 67 -19.64 -5.85 8.52
N VAL A 68 -18.57 -5.89 7.72
CA VAL A 68 -18.62 -5.60 6.28
C VAL A 68 -19.47 -6.64 5.55
N GLU A 69 -19.28 -7.93 5.84
CA GLU A 69 -20.07 -9.03 5.28
C GLU A 69 -21.55 -8.90 5.60
N THR A 70 -21.90 -8.67 6.87
CA THR A 70 -23.30 -8.50 7.30
C THR A 70 -23.92 -7.26 6.67
N SER A 71 -23.16 -6.16 6.60
CA SER A 71 -23.64 -4.92 5.97
C SER A 71 -23.88 -5.12 4.48
N LEU A 72 -22.99 -5.84 3.80
CA LEU A 72 -23.13 -6.15 2.39
C LEU A 72 -24.37 -7.00 2.13
N GLN A 73 -24.58 -8.07 2.90
CA GLN A 73 -25.77 -8.92 2.82
C GLN A 73 -27.07 -8.12 3.00
N HIS A 74 -27.12 -7.21 3.98
CA HIS A 74 -28.31 -6.39 4.19
C HIS A 74 -28.54 -5.37 3.07
N VAL A 75 -27.49 -4.72 2.58
CA VAL A 75 -27.60 -3.74 1.50
C VAL A 75 -28.01 -4.42 0.19
N GLU A 76 -27.42 -5.57 -0.15
CA GLU A 76 -27.79 -6.36 -1.32
C GLU A 76 -29.22 -6.88 -1.19
N GLY A 77 -29.62 -7.44 -0.04
CA GLY A 77 -31.01 -7.87 0.16
C GLY A 77 -32.02 -6.73 0.05
N LEU A 78 -31.67 -5.52 0.51
CA LEU A 78 -32.50 -4.33 0.31
C LEU A 78 -32.57 -3.93 -1.17
N LEU A 79 -31.43 -3.92 -1.88
CA LEU A 79 -31.40 -3.61 -3.31
C LEU A 79 -32.20 -4.62 -4.11
N ASP A 80 -32.04 -5.91 -3.87
CA ASP A 80 -32.78 -6.99 -4.55
C ASP A 80 -34.30 -6.89 -4.31
N THR A 81 -34.71 -6.37 -3.14
CA THR A 81 -36.15 -6.18 -2.83
C THR A 81 -36.72 -4.89 -3.41
N LEU A 82 -35.89 -3.86 -3.57
CA LEU A 82 -36.33 -2.51 -3.93
C LEU A 82 -36.10 -2.17 -5.41
N VAL A 83 -35.16 -2.85 -6.07
CA VAL A 83 -34.88 -2.77 -7.49
C VAL A 83 -35.65 -3.89 -8.19
N PHE A 84 -36.80 -3.52 -8.73
CA PHE A 84 -37.70 -4.41 -9.46
C PHE A 84 -37.18 -4.73 -10.86
N ASP A 85 -37.57 -5.87 -11.40
CA ASP A 85 -37.34 -6.19 -12.81
C ASP A 85 -38.34 -5.38 -13.66
N VAL A 86 -37.80 -4.56 -14.56
CA VAL A 86 -38.59 -3.67 -15.43
C VAL A 86 -39.37 -4.48 -16.49
N GLU A 87 -39.04 -5.76 -16.66
CA GLU A 87 -39.75 -6.65 -17.58
C GLU A 87 -41.05 -7.23 -17.00
N ASP A 88 -41.26 -7.17 -15.67
CA ASP A 88 -42.51 -7.59 -15.03
C ASP A 88 -43.48 -6.41 -14.84
N GLU A 89 -44.60 -6.46 -15.55
CA GLU A 89 -45.66 -5.45 -15.53
C GLU A 89 -46.29 -5.29 -14.13
N GLN A 90 -46.35 -6.36 -13.34
CA GLN A 90 -46.86 -6.32 -11.96
C GLN A 90 -45.88 -5.63 -11.01
N GLU A 91 -44.58 -5.90 -11.17
CA GLU A 91 -43.54 -5.25 -10.37
C GLU A 91 -43.40 -3.77 -10.72
N THR A 92 -43.52 -3.43 -12.01
CA THR A 92 -43.55 -2.04 -12.48
C THR A 92 -44.72 -1.26 -11.85
N ALA A 93 -45.92 -1.83 -11.85
CA ALA A 93 -47.09 -1.19 -11.21
C ALA A 93 -46.92 -1.06 -9.68
N LEU A 94 -46.25 -2.02 -9.04
CA LEU A 94 -45.91 -1.94 -7.62
C LEU A 94 -44.89 -0.82 -7.35
N GLN A 95 -43.88 -0.69 -8.20
CA GLN A 95 -42.86 0.35 -8.13
C GLN A 95 -43.46 1.75 -8.24
N GLU A 96 -44.31 1.97 -9.24
CA GLU A 96 -45.04 3.23 -9.46
C GLU A 96 -45.89 3.64 -8.25
N ARG A 97 -46.35 2.65 -7.46
CA ARG A 97 -47.11 2.91 -6.23
C ARG A 97 -46.21 3.17 -5.01
N ILE A 98 -45.17 2.38 -4.80
CA ILE A 98 -44.34 2.47 -3.59
C ILE A 98 -43.47 3.72 -3.62
N TYR A 99 -42.84 4.02 -4.75
CA TYR A 99 -41.80 5.03 -4.83
C TYR A 99 -42.30 6.45 -4.51
N PRO A 100 -43.46 6.92 -5.03
CA PRO A 100 -44.00 8.23 -4.67
C PRO A 100 -44.37 8.32 -3.19
N VAL A 101 -44.92 7.24 -2.61
CA VAL A 101 -45.30 7.18 -1.19
C VAL A 101 -44.07 7.28 -0.29
N MET A 102 -43.02 6.54 -0.62
CA MET A 102 -41.74 6.59 0.11
C MET A 102 -41.10 7.96 -0.02
N GLY A 103 -41.06 8.53 -1.22
CA GLY A 103 -40.55 9.89 -1.46
C GLY A 103 -41.31 10.96 -0.64
N ALA A 104 -42.64 10.86 -0.56
CA ALA A 104 -43.45 11.77 0.25
C ALA A 104 -43.15 11.62 1.75
N LYS A 105 -42.98 10.39 2.24
CA LYS A 105 -42.61 10.12 3.64
C LYS A 105 -41.23 10.67 3.98
N LEU A 106 -40.23 10.48 3.11
CA LEU A 106 -38.88 11.02 3.30
C LEU A 106 -38.89 12.56 3.38
N ARG A 107 -39.64 13.24 2.51
CA ARG A 107 -39.85 14.69 2.58
C ARG A 107 -40.46 15.14 3.90
N SER A 108 -41.53 14.47 4.34
CA SER A 108 -42.18 14.80 5.60
C SER A 108 -41.27 14.62 6.81
N ALA A 109 -40.41 13.59 6.80
CA ALA A 109 -39.48 13.34 7.87
C ALA A 109 -38.43 14.45 7.99
N VAL A 110 -37.90 14.97 6.87
CA VAL A 110 -36.95 16.09 6.87
C VAL A 110 -37.53 17.36 7.48
N ALA A 111 -38.77 17.70 7.16
CA ALA A 111 -39.43 18.89 7.72
C ALA A 111 -39.52 18.86 9.26
N SER A 112 -39.46 17.67 9.87
CA SER A 112 -39.58 17.48 11.32
C SER A 112 -38.26 17.48 12.09
N THR A 113 -37.10 17.51 11.42
CA THR A 113 -35.78 17.43 12.09
C THR A 113 -34.94 18.66 11.75
N PRO A 114 -34.55 19.49 12.74
CA PRO A 114 -33.69 20.64 12.48
C PRO A 114 -32.35 20.19 11.88
N SER A 115 -32.01 20.75 10.73
CA SER A 115 -30.82 20.42 9.95
C SER A 115 -29.67 21.39 10.27
N GLU A 116 -29.04 21.26 11.43
CA GLU A 116 -27.79 21.97 11.69
C GLU A 116 -26.61 21.12 11.18
N GLY A 117 -25.78 21.70 10.30
CA GLY A 117 -24.55 21.08 9.79
C GLY A 117 -24.67 20.31 8.46
N VAL A 118 -23.54 19.79 7.99
CA VAL A 118 -23.37 19.17 6.66
C VAL A 118 -24.30 17.97 6.43
N LEU A 119 -24.48 17.12 7.45
CA LEU A 119 -25.38 15.97 7.38
C LEU A 119 -26.85 16.40 7.21
N GLY A 120 -27.23 17.49 7.88
CA GLY A 120 -28.55 18.08 7.75
C GLY A 120 -28.81 18.59 6.33
N MET A 121 -27.83 19.28 5.74
CA MET A 121 -27.91 19.77 4.35
C MET A 121 -27.98 18.62 3.34
N LEU A 122 -27.16 17.57 3.50
CA LEU A 122 -27.22 16.38 2.64
C LEU A 122 -28.58 15.69 2.71
N ARG A 123 -29.12 15.52 3.91
CA ARG A 123 -30.45 14.95 4.13
C ARG A 123 -31.56 15.83 3.54
N GLY A 124 -31.43 17.15 3.68
CA GLY A 124 -32.32 18.15 3.06
C GLY A 124 -32.33 18.00 1.54
N ASN A 125 -31.16 17.99 0.91
CA ASN A 125 -31.01 17.82 -0.53
C ASN A 125 -31.55 16.47 -1.02
N LEU A 126 -31.31 15.39 -0.28
CA LEU A 126 -31.82 14.05 -0.62
C LEU A 126 -33.35 14.00 -0.59
N ALA A 127 -33.98 14.68 0.35
CA ALA A 127 -35.44 14.75 0.44
C ALA A 127 -36.05 15.71 -0.58
N GLU A 128 -35.44 16.86 -0.80
CA GLU A 128 -35.93 17.90 -1.71
C GLU A 128 -35.79 17.50 -3.18
N TYR A 129 -34.63 16.95 -3.55
CA TYR A 129 -34.29 16.61 -4.94
C TYR A 129 -34.12 15.12 -5.19
N GLY A 130 -33.63 14.37 -4.19
CA GLY A 130 -33.19 12.99 -4.39
C GLY A 130 -34.31 11.96 -4.59
N GLN A 131 -35.52 12.23 -4.09
CA GLN A 131 -36.60 11.24 -4.06
C GLN A 131 -36.13 9.87 -3.50
N PHE A 132 -36.95 8.83 -3.68
CA PHE A 132 -36.57 7.47 -3.32
C PHE A 132 -35.38 6.96 -4.16
N TYR A 133 -35.29 7.37 -5.44
CA TYR A 133 -34.27 6.94 -6.38
C TYR A 133 -32.83 7.31 -5.97
N ALA A 134 -32.58 8.52 -5.47
CA ALA A 134 -31.23 8.87 -5.02
C ALA A 134 -30.79 8.04 -3.81
N THR A 135 -31.74 7.61 -2.97
CA THR A 135 -31.44 6.72 -1.85
C THR A 135 -31.00 5.34 -2.37
N LEU A 136 -31.63 4.83 -3.44
CA LEU A 136 -31.21 3.60 -4.10
C LEU A 136 -29.80 3.73 -4.70
N TRP A 137 -29.48 4.86 -5.35
CA TRP A 137 -28.12 5.12 -5.84
C TRP A 137 -27.08 5.10 -4.72
N VAL A 138 -27.38 5.74 -3.59
CA VAL A 138 -26.50 5.70 -2.41
C VAL A 138 -26.31 4.26 -1.92
N PHE A 139 -27.36 3.42 -1.92
CA PHE A 139 -27.22 2.00 -1.57
C PHE A 139 -26.38 1.21 -2.58
N MET A 140 -26.50 1.49 -3.89
CA MET A 140 -25.67 0.86 -4.92
C MET A 140 -24.18 1.25 -4.78
N ASP A 141 -23.90 2.52 -4.50
CA ASP A 141 -22.54 3.00 -4.23
C ASP A 141 -21.98 2.36 -2.95
N LEU A 142 -22.80 2.28 -1.89
CA LEU A 142 -22.43 1.62 -0.64
C LEU A 142 -22.14 0.13 -0.85
N SER A 143 -22.99 -0.58 -1.61
CA SER A 143 -22.76 -1.99 -1.98
C SER A 143 -21.43 -2.15 -2.70
N THR A 144 -21.15 -1.29 -3.68
CA THR A 144 -19.88 -1.30 -4.42
C THR A 144 -18.68 -1.09 -3.49
N ALA A 145 -18.75 -0.09 -2.59
CA ALA A 145 -17.70 0.17 -1.61
C ALA A 145 -17.50 -1.01 -0.65
N LEU A 146 -18.59 -1.62 -0.16
CA LEU A 146 -18.54 -2.79 0.72
C LEU A 146 -17.95 -4.01 0.00
N ARG A 147 -18.29 -4.27 -1.28
CA ARG A 147 -17.68 -5.34 -2.08
C ARG A 147 -16.18 -5.15 -2.27
N LEU A 148 -15.75 -3.92 -2.58
CA LEU A 148 -14.33 -3.58 -2.68
C LEU A 148 -13.62 -3.84 -1.36
N ARG A 149 -14.18 -3.37 -0.24
CA ARG A 149 -13.60 -3.60 1.08
C ARG A 149 -13.60 -5.08 1.47
N MET A 150 -14.66 -5.83 1.16
CA MET A 150 -14.72 -7.26 1.43
C MET A 150 -13.61 -8.00 0.68
N LYS A 151 -13.41 -7.68 -0.60
CA LYS A 151 -12.30 -8.23 -1.39
C LYS A 151 -10.93 -7.88 -0.79
N GLU A 152 -10.73 -6.65 -0.35
CA GLU A 152 -9.50 -6.26 0.36
C GLU A 152 -9.29 -7.09 1.64
N LEU A 153 -10.35 -7.32 2.42
CA LEU A 153 -10.29 -8.11 3.64
C LEU A 153 -10.00 -9.59 3.35
N GLU A 154 -10.57 -10.16 2.29
CA GLU A 154 -10.27 -11.53 1.84
C GLU A 154 -8.80 -11.67 1.40
N ASP A 155 -8.30 -10.69 0.63
CA ASP A 155 -6.88 -10.63 0.24
C ASP A 155 -5.98 -10.51 1.48
N GLN A 156 -6.37 -9.69 2.47
CA GLN A 156 -5.67 -9.59 3.74
C GLN A 156 -5.73 -10.89 4.55
N GLU A 157 -6.87 -11.59 4.54
CA GLU A 157 -7.01 -12.88 5.21
C GLU A 157 -6.07 -13.93 4.61
N ALA A 158 -6.07 -14.05 3.29
CA ALA A 158 -5.20 -14.98 2.57
C ALA A 158 -3.72 -14.69 2.84
N ARG A 159 -3.32 -13.40 2.83
CA ARG A 159 -1.93 -12.96 3.00
C ARG A 159 -1.44 -12.97 4.44
N PHE A 160 -2.30 -12.63 5.39
CA PHE A 160 -1.89 -12.34 6.78
C PHE A 160 -2.49 -13.29 7.82
N TRP A 161 -3.66 -13.89 7.57
CA TRP A 161 -4.43 -14.61 8.59
C TRP A 161 -4.67 -16.10 8.31
N SER A 162 -4.17 -16.63 7.19
CA SER A 162 -4.26 -18.03 6.76
C SER A 162 -3.45 -19.02 7.60
N LEU A 163 -2.52 -18.55 8.44
CA LEU A 163 -1.70 -19.40 9.32
C LEU A 163 -2.09 -19.24 10.81
N PRO A 164 -2.31 -20.33 11.55
CA PRO A 164 -2.83 -20.30 12.94
C PRO A 164 -1.89 -19.69 13.99
N HIS A 165 -0.63 -19.39 13.65
CA HIS A 165 0.39 -18.89 14.60
C HIS A 165 1.08 -17.59 14.17
N ARG A 166 0.51 -16.84 13.22
CA ARG A 166 1.08 -15.57 12.78
C ARG A 166 0.32 -14.39 13.42
N ALA A 167 0.83 -13.90 14.54
CA ALA A 167 0.44 -12.64 15.16
C ALA A 167 1.65 -11.66 15.16
N PRO A 168 1.57 -10.52 15.83
CA PRO A 168 1.39 -9.13 15.39
C PRO A 168 2.60 -8.46 14.70
N ASP A 169 3.63 -9.24 14.37
CA ASP A 169 4.97 -8.70 14.09
C ASP A 169 5.27 -8.43 12.61
N TYR A 170 4.29 -8.61 11.74
CA TYR A 170 4.50 -8.51 10.30
C TYR A 170 4.93 -7.10 9.88
N HIS A 171 4.36 -6.06 10.50
CA HIS A 171 4.77 -4.68 10.23
C HIS A 171 6.22 -4.41 10.65
N ALA A 172 6.61 -4.86 11.85
CA ALA A 172 8.00 -4.79 12.31
C ALA A 172 8.97 -5.53 11.39
N ARG A 173 8.60 -6.73 10.94
CA ARG A 173 9.36 -7.52 9.96
C ARG A 173 9.48 -6.82 8.61
N ALA A 174 8.38 -6.29 8.09
CA ALA A 174 8.36 -5.60 6.79
C ALA A 174 9.24 -4.34 6.82
N VAL A 175 9.12 -3.52 7.87
CA VAL A 175 9.95 -2.32 8.05
C VAL A 175 11.42 -2.70 8.20
N ALA A 176 11.73 -3.72 9.02
CA ALA A 176 13.10 -4.20 9.19
C ALA A 176 13.72 -4.70 7.87
N LEU A 177 12.97 -5.47 7.09
CA LEU A 177 13.42 -5.98 5.79
C LEU A 177 13.63 -4.86 4.77
N ARG A 178 12.71 -3.89 4.71
CA ARG A 178 12.83 -2.72 3.81
C ARG A 178 14.08 -1.91 4.15
N LEU A 179 14.34 -1.68 5.43
CA LEU A 179 15.56 -0.98 5.87
C LEU A 179 16.83 -1.80 5.57
N ALA A 180 16.80 -3.12 5.79
CA ALA A 180 17.92 -4.02 5.50
C ALA A 180 18.26 -4.06 4.01
N LYS A 181 17.25 -4.16 3.13
CA LYS A 181 17.41 -4.10 1.67
C LYS A 181 17.94 -2.74 1.21
N LEU A 182 17.47 -1.65 1.83
CA LEU A 182 18.01 -0.32 1.54
C LEU A 182 19.50 -0.25 1.91
N TYR A 183 19.88 -0.70 3.11
CA TYR A 183 21.27 -0.75 3.53
C TYR A 183 22.11 -1.58 2.55
N ALA A 184 21.67 -2.81 2.24
CA ALA A 184 22.37 -3.73 1.35
C ALA A 184 22.60 -3.13 -0.04
N ARG A 185 21.58 -2.48 -0.61
CA ARG A 185 21.66 -1.88 -1.94
C ARG A 185 22.58 -0.66 -2.00
N GLU A 186 22.59 0.18 -0.96
CA GLU A 186 23.39 1.41 -0.96
C GLU A 186 24.86 1.17 -0.58
N THR A 187 25.12 0.15 0.26
CA THR A 187 26.48 -0.18 0.75
C THR A 187 27.14 -1.32 -0.02
N GLY A 188 26.36 -2.17 -0.70
CA GLY A 188 26.82 -3.42 -1.30
C GLY A 188 27.21 -4.49 -0.27
N GLN A 189 26.85 -4.32 1.00
CA GLN A 189 27.22 -5.20 2.10
C GLN A 189 26.00 -5.65 2.90
N ARG A 190 26.03 -6.88 3.42
CA ARG A 190 24.98 -7.34 4.33
C ARG A 190 25.06 -6.57 5.66
N PRO A 191 23.96 -5.98 6.15
CA PRO A 191 23.95 -5.34 7.45
C PRO A 191 24.24 -6.36 8.56
N THR A 192 24.89 -5.90 9.63
CA THR A 192 25.17 -6.71 10.81
C THR A 192 24.35 -6.23 12.00
N TYR A 193 24.00 -7.18 12.86
CA TYR A 193 23.39 -6.89 14.16
C TYR A 193 24.40 -7.12 15.27
N GLY A 194 24.41 -6.21 16.25
CA GLY A 194 25.27 -6.30 17.42
C GLY A 194 24.64 -5.55 18.59
N THR A 195 24.95 -5.99 19.81
CA THR A 195 24.54 -5.32 21.05
C THR A 195 25.78 -4.94 21.87
N SER A 196 25.68 -3.84 22.62
CA SER A 196 26.72 -3.44 23.57
C SER A 196 26.71 -4.39 24.76
N GLY A 197 27.88 -4.90 25.16
CA GLY A 197 28.01 -5.80 26.31
C GLY A 197 27.67 -5.16 27.67
N GLU A 198 27.75 -3.83 27.77
CA GLU A 198 27.48 -3.10 29.02
C GLU A 198 26.01 -2.66 29.17
N THR A 199 25.36 -2.22 28.09
CA THR A 199 24.00 -1.64 28.16
C THR A 199 22.94 -2.48 27.45
N GLY A 200 23.33 -3.48 26.67
CA GLY A 200 22.41 -4.26 25.83
C GLY A 200 21.85 -3.47 24.63
N ASP A 201 22.26 -2.21 24.44
CA ASP A 201 21.78 -1.36 23.36
C ASP A 201 22.31 -1.79 21.98
N PRO A 202 21.60 -1.46 20.89
CA PRO A 202 22.07 -1.71 19.53
C PRO A 202 23.43 -1.03 19.26
N SER A 203 24.45 -1.82 18.91
CA SER A 203 25.81 -1.33 18.72
C SER A 203 26.16 -1.02 17.26
N THR A 204 25.44 -1.58 16.29
CA THR A 204 25.66 -1.34 14.86
C THR A 204 24.84 -0.16 14.34
N THR A 205 25.32 0.49 13.27
CA THR A 205 24.59 1.61 12.63
C THR A 205 23.20 1.17 12.15
N PHE A 206 23.11 -0.01 11.55
CA PHE A 206 21.84 -0.62 11.13
C PHE A 206 20.89 -0.84 12.30
N SER A 207 21.35 -1.46 13.40
CA SER A 207 20.49 -1.79 14.53
C SER A 207 20.02 -0.55 15.32
N ARG A 208 20.86 0.51 15.39
CA ARG A 208 20.45 1.82 15.93
C ARG A 208 19.41 2.50 15.04
N ALA A 209 19.64 2.50 13.72
CA ALA A 209 18.70 3.08 12.77
C ALA A 209 17.35 2.36 12.82
N LEU A 210 17.36 1.02 12.89
CA LEU A 210 16.13 0.22 13.00
C LEU A 210 15.34 0.55 14.27
N ARG A 211 16.01 0.72 15.41
CA ARG A 211 15.37 1.16 16.67
C ARG A 211 14.71 2.52 16.51
N ASP A 212 15.41 3.48 15.91
CA ASP A 212 14.91 4.83 15.73
C ASP A 212 13.72 4.85 14.75
N VAL A 213 13.77 4.05 13.68
CA VAL A 213 12.64 3.81 12.75
C VAL A 213 11.45 3.16 13.47
N PHE A 214 11.68 2.15 14.32
CA PHE A 214 10.62 1.51 15.08
C PHE A 214 9.93 2.48 16.05
N LYS A 215 10.72 3.32 16.73
CA LYS A 215 10.20 4.37 17.61
C LYS A 215 9.30 5.35 16.86
N MET A 216 9.73 5.80 15.68
CA MET A 216 8.96 6.69 14.82
C MET A 216 7.69 6.01 14.29
N ALA A 217 7.77 4.73 13.89
CA ALA A 217 6.64 3.96 13.41
C ALA A 217 5.69 3.46 14.53
N GLY A 218 5.97 3.79 15.80
CA GLY A 218 5.17 3.35 16.96
C GLY A 218 5.26 1.85 17.28
N ILE A 219 6.27 1.16 16.74
CA ILE A 219 6.48 -0.29 16.89
C ILE A 219 7.15 -0.55 18.26
N LYS A 220 6.44 -1.24 19.16
CA LYS A 220 6.89 -1.53 20.53
C LYS A 220 7.70 -2.83 20.68
N SER A 221 7.95 -3.52 19.58
CA SER A 221 8.55 -4.85 19.61
C SER A 221 10.09 -4.83 19.65
N GLY A 222 10.69 -5.94 20.10
CA GLY A 222 12.14 -6.02 20.30
C GLY A 222 12.95 -6.00 19.00
N VAL A 223 13.80 -5.00 18.81
CA VAL A 223 14.59 -4.76 17.58
C VAL A 223 15.44 -5.96 17.17
N ARG A 224 16.00 -6.70 18.14
CA ARG A 224 16.89 -7.83 17.92
C ARG A 224 16.31 -8.88 16.96
N THR A 225 15.14 -9.39 17.30
CA THR A 225 14.51 -10.51 16.60
C THR A 225 14.20 -10.14 15.14
N TYR A 226 13.80 -8.90 14.87
CA TYR A 226 13.50 -8.46 13.49
C TYR A 226 14.74 -8.09 12.71
N ALA A 227 15.78 -7.57 13.37
CA ALA A 227 17.06 -7.31 12.73
C ALA A 227 17.71 -8.60 12.24
N GLU A 228 17.80 -9.61 13.13
CA GLU A 228 18.34 -10.93 12.79
C GLU A 228 17.53 -11.57 11.65
N TRP A 229 16.19 -11.60 11.78
CA TRP A 229 15.33 -12.11 10.72
C TRP A 229 15.49 -11.37 9.39
N ALA A 230 15.54 -10.03 9.39
CA ALA A 230 15.67 -9.25 8.16
C ALA A 230 17.00 -9.51 7.44
N ILE A 231 18.10 -9.68 8.20
CA ILE A 231 19.42 -10.01 7.64
C ILE A 231 19.42 -11.38 6.97
N GLU A 232 18.74 -12.37 7.56
CA GLU A 232 18.61 -13.73 7.01
C GLU A 232 17.82 -13.78 5.70
N GLN A 233 16.88 -12.85 5.49
CA GLN A 233 16.05 -12.77 4.29
C GLN A 233 16.70 -12.01 3.12
N LEU A 234 17.94 -11.54 3.26
CA LEU A 234 18.64 -10.86 2.18
C LEU A 234 19.27 -11.85 1.20
N ASP A 235 18.94 -11.66 -0.08
CA ASP A 235 19.52 -12.43 -1.18
C ASP A 235 20.70 -11.70 -1.81
N GLU A 236 21.52 -12.41 -2.58
CA GLU A 236 22.69 -11.84 -3.26
C GLU A 236 22.32 -10.75 -4.28
N SER A 237 21.09 -10.82 -4.83
CA SER A 237 20.54 -9.79 -5.70
C SER A 237 20.30 -8.46 -4.99
N ASP A 238 20.04 -8.47 -3.67
CA ASP A 238 19.80 -7.26 -2.88
C ASP A 238 21.09 -6.47 -2.60
N LEU A 239 22.26 -7.10 -2.77
CA LEU A 239 23.58 -6.47 -2.61
C LEU A 239 24.04 -5.72 -3.86
N GLN A 240 23.40 -5.93 -5.00
CA GLN A 240 23.77 -5.27 -6.24
C GLN A 240 23.15 -3.87 -6.29
N ALA A 241 23.97 -2.87 -6.61
CA ALA A 241 23.45 -1.53 -6.91
C ALA A 241 22.43 -1.63 -8.06
N PRO A 242 21.34 -0.84 -8.03
CA PRO A 242 20.29 -0.93 -9.03
C PRO A 242 20.89 -0.67 -10.41
N GLN A 243 20.96 -1.71 -11.23
CA GLN A 243 21.30 -1.55 -12.64
C GLN A 243 20.11 -0.83 -13.27
N ASN A 244 20.31 0.43 -13.65
CA ASN A 244 19.29 1.20 -14.35
C ASN A 244 18.89 0.44 -15.62
N ALA A 245 17.74 -0.24 -15.61
CA ALA A 245 17.20 -0.94 -16.77
C ALA A 245 16.95 0.02 -17.96
N LEU A 246 16.81 1.31 -17.69
CA LEU A 246 16.76 2.37 -18.70
C LEU A 246 18.12 2.67 -19.36
N GLY A 247 19.25 2.35 -18.71
CA GLY A 247 20.58 2.48 -19.30
C GLY A 247 20.85 1.43 -20.40
N SER A 248 20.20 0.26 -20.34
CA SER A 248 20.32 -0.77 -21.39
C SER A 248 19.34 -0.54 -22.55
N ILE A 249 18.24 0.17 -22.32
CA ILE A 249 17.24 0.48 -23.37
C ILE A 249 17.68 1.70 -24.20
N LEU A 250 18.44 2.64 -23.63
CA LEU A 250 18.81 3.90 -24.29
C LEU A 250 20.27 3.98 -24.78
N GLY A 251 21.00 2.87 -24.84
CA GLY A 251 22.21 2.73 -25.68
C GLY A 251 23.35 3.74 -25.45
N ILE A 252 23.44 4.39 -24.29
CA ILE A 252 24.47 5.40 -24.00
C ILE A 252 25.15 5.07 -22.67
N ALA A 253 26.13 4.17 -22.74
CA ALA A 253 27.40 4.18 -21.99
C ALA A 253 28.23 3.04 -22.58
N GLY A 254 29.20 3.33 -23.43
CA GLY A 254 30.54 3.56 -22.93
C GLY A 254 31.40 2.37 -23.33
N ALA A 255 32.07 2.51 -24.47
CA ALA A 255 33.07 1.58 -24.96
C ALA A 255 34.17 1.38 -23.89
N GLY A 256 34.44 0.13 -23.52
CA GLY A 256 35.63 -0.20 -22.73
C GLY A 256 35.53 -1.54 -22.02
N ALA A 257 36.06 -2.58 -22.66
CA ALA A 257 36.39 -3.92 -22.12
C ALA A 257 35.19 -4.68 -21.50
N SER A 258 34.66 -5.75 -22.09
CA SER A 258 35.38 -6.94 -22.56
C SER A 258 34.42 -7.84 -23.33
N SER A 259 34.55 -7.95 -24.66
CA SER A 259 33.74 -8.86 -25.47
C SER A 259 34.55 -9.60 -26.55
N VAL A 260 35.77 -10.02 -26.21
CA VAL A 260 36.62 -10.83 -27.11
C VAL A 260 36.15 -12.30 -27.15
N SER A 261 35.30 -12.75 -26.23
CA SER A 261 34.93 -14.17 -26.16
C SER A 261 33.78 -14.59 -27.11
N SER A 262 32.85 -13.69 -27.46
CA SER A 262 31.62 -14.09 -28.19
C SER A 262 31.71 -14.00 -29.72
N ARG A 263 32.73 -13.33 -30.29
CA ARG A 263 32.88 -13.23 -31.76
C ARG A 263 33.59 -14.43 -32.40
N ASN A 264 34.40 -15.18 -31.66
CA ASN A 264 35.06 -16.37 -32.19
C ASN A 264 34.11 -17.59 -32.27
N LEU A 265 33.14 -17.71 -31.37
CA LEU A 265 32.20 -18.84 -31.34
C LEU A 265 31.19 -18.85 -32.50
N MET A 266 30.84 -17.69 -33.08
CA MET A 266 29.92 -17.61 -34.22
C MET A 266 30.60 -17.81 -35.59
N ALA A 267 31.89 -17.47 -35.71
CA ALA A 267 32.64 -17.70 -36.95
C ALA A 267 32.94 -19.19 -37.18
N GLU A 268 33.08 -19.96 -36.11
CA GLU A 268 33.40 -21.40 -36.17
C GLU A 268 32.17 -22.27 -36.46
N THR A 269 30.98 -21.85 -35.99
CA THR A 269 29.71 -22.55 -36.30
C THR A 269 29.25 -22.36 -37.74
N ILE A 270 29.58 -21.23 -38.39
CA ILE A 270 29.22 -20.98 -39.79
C ILE A 270 30.16 -21.72 -40.75
N ARG A 271 31.44 -21.93 -40.39
CA ARG A 271 32.38 -22.70 -41.21
C ARG A 271 32.06 -24.21 -41.22
N ARG A 272 31.55 -24.76 -40.11
CA ARG A 272 31.22 -26.19 -40.00
C ARG A 272 30.00 -26.61 -40.84
N ARG A 273 29.07 -25.70 -41.16
CA ARG A 273 27.87 -26.00 -41.95
C ARG A 273 28.03 -25.89 -43.47
N ARG A 274 29.21 -25.48 -43.97
CA ARG A 274 29.44 -25.26 -45.41
C ARG A 274 30.40 -26.28 -46.06
N GLY A 275 30.86 -27.28 -45.32
CA GLY A 275 31.78 -28.32 -45.80
C GLY A 275 31.20 -29.73 -45.93
N GLU A 276 29.90 -29.91 -45.69
CA GLU A 276 29.21 -31.21 -45.84
C GLU A 276 28.10 -31.08 -46.91
N ARG A 277 28.52 -30.91 -48.17
CA ARG A 277 27.78 -31.35 -49.36
C ARG A 277 28.77 -31.62 -50.49
#